data_AF-A0AAW2NEI8-F1
#
_entry.id   AF-A0AAW2NEI8-F1
#
_cell.length_a   1.000
_cell.length_b   1.000
_cell.length_c   1.000
_cell.angle_alpha   90.00
_cell.angle_beta   90.00
_cell.angle_gamma   90.00
#
_symmetry.space_group_name_H-M   'P 1'
#
loop_
_entity.id
_entity.type
_entity.pdbx_description
1 polymer ?
#
loop_
_entity_poly.entity_id
_entity_poly.type
_entity_poly.pdbx_seq_one_letter_code
_entity_poly.pdbx_strand_id
1 'polypeptide(L)'
;MRQANEQKIQSQFDSVLSIQAGLQNSYSELVDGQKAIQVQLKGIIEQIQAYNRNKSVLGEAPAILAEKGSTSSADSGYSGTQAKYHSLSNIEFPRFNGTEPRGWIRKCHHYFHVVHTIPEDQRVSLASIHLDGKAELWFQGIIEKKGLPEWNQFIQLIYERFEGVDPGTVLPREFNTLKF
;
A
#
# COMPACT_ATOMS: atom_id res chain seq x y z
N MET A 1 -4.80 67.82 6.78
CA MET A 1 -3.99 66.83 7.52
C MET A 1 -4.84 65.84 8.32
N ARG A 2 -5.74 66.27 9.23
CA ARG A 2 -6.60 65.34 10.02
C ARG A 2 -7.50 64.42 9.18
N GLN A 3 -8.21 65.00 8.21
CA GLN A 3 -9.16 64.28 7.36
C GLN A 3 -8.53 63.18 6.48
N ALA A 4 -7.29 63.41 6.02
CA ALA A 4 -6.54 62.41 5.26
C ALA A 4 -6.12 61.21 6.12
N ASN A 5 -5.89 61.42 7.42
CA ASN A 5 -5.55 60.36 8.35
C ASN A 5 -6.77 59.50 8.69
N GLU A 6 -7.95 60.12 8.82
CA GLU A 6 -9.23 59.45 9.03
C GLU A 6 -9.61 58.55 7.84
N GLN A 7 -9.47 59.04 6.61
CA GLN A 7 -9.72 58.22 5.42
C GLN A 7 -8.77 57.02 5.33
N LYS A 8 -7.50 57.22 5.70
CA LYS A 8 -6.53 56.13 5.73
C LYS A 8 -6.90 55.06 6.76
N ILE A 9 -7.32 55.47 7.96
CA ILE A 9 -7.80 54.56 9.01
C ILE A 9 -9.04 53.80 8.55
N GLN A 10 -10.00 54.48 7.92
CA GLN A 10 -11.20 53.83 7.39
C GLN A 10 -10.86 52.78 6.33
N SER A 11 -9.97 53.11 5.38
CA SER A 11 -9.53 52.16 4.35
C SER A 11 -8.83 50.92 4.92
N GLN A 12 -8.03 51.09 5.98
CA GLN A 12 -7.37 49.98 6.66
C GLN A 12 -8.39 49.08 7.36
N PHE A 13 -9.41 49.66 7.99
CA PHE A 13 -10.48 48.91 8.65
C PHE A 13 -11.31 48.10 7.64
N ASP A 14 -11.69 48.69 6.52
CA ASP A 14 -12.43 48.01 5.46
C ASP A 14 -11.60 46.88 4.82
N SER A 15 -10.28 47.09 4.66
CA SER A 15 -9.37 46.03 4.21
C SER A 15 -9.32 44.87 5.20
N VAL A 16 -9.28 45.14 6.51
CA VAL A 16 -9.29 44.08 7.53
C VAL A 16 -10.62 43.32 7.53
N LEU A 17 -11.75 44.02 7.39
CA LEU A 17 -13.07 43.39 7.32
C LEU A 17 -13.21 42.47 6.11
N SER A 18 -12.69 42.87 4.93
CA SER A 18 -12.72 42.02 3.74
C SER A 18 -11.85 40.78 3.89
N ILE A 19 -10.67 40.90 4.50
CA ILE A 19 -9.80 39.76 4.81
C ILE A 19 -10.50 38.81 5.80
N GLN A 20 -11.13 39.35 6.86
CA GLN A 20 -11.88 38.57 7.84
C GLN A 20 -13.03 37.79 7.18
N ALA A 21 -13.81 38.45 6.31
CA ALA A 21 -14.90 37.81 5.59
C ALA A 21 -14.40 36.72 4.64
N GLY A 22 -13.28 36.97 3.93
CA GLY A 22 -12.63 35.97 3.08
C GLY A 22 -12.19 34.74 3.87
N LEU A 23 -11.52 34.94 5.01
CA LEU A 23 -11.11 33.86 5.90
C LEU A 23 -12.33 33.05 6.39
N GLN A 24 -13.38 33.74 6.83
CA GLN A 24 -14.62 33.10 7.30
C GLN A 24 -15.24 32.19 6.23
N ASN A 25 -15.28 32.66 4.98
CA ASN A 25 -15.82 31.89 3.85
C ASN A 25 -14.94 30.67 3.56
N SER A 26 -13.63 30.84 3.50
CA SER A 26 -12.69 29.73 3.31
C SER A 26 -12.81 28.68 4.43
N TYR A 27 -13.02 29.10 5.68
CA TYR A 27 -13.29 28.19 6.79
C TYR A 27 -14.59 27.41 6.60
N SER A 28 -15.67 28.07 6.16
CA SER A 28 -16.95 27.41 5.90
C SER A 28 -16.81 26.35 4.80
N GLU A 29 -16.16 26.70 3.68
CA GLU A 29 -15.93 25.78 2.56
C GLU A 29 -15.09 24.57 3.00
N LEU A 30 -14.05 24.78 3.82
CA LEU A 30 -13.24 23.70 4.35
C LEU A 30 -14.06 22.74 5.22
N VAL A 31 -14.91 23.28 6.09
CA VAL A 31 -15.80 22.47 6.96
C VAL A 31 -16.81 21.68 6.14
N ASP A 32 -17.37 22.28 5.09
CA ASP A 32 -18.32 21.60 4.22
C ASP A 32 -17.64 20.51 3.38
N GLY A 33 -16.42 20.76 2.89
CA GLY A 33 -15.58 19.76 2.26
C GLY A 33 -15.27 18.59 3.20
N GLN A 34 -14.93 18.88 4.46
CA GLN A 34 -14.70 17.84 5.47
C GLN A 34 -15.97 17.01 5.72
N LYS A 35 -17.14 17.63 5.84
CA LYS A 35 -18.42 16.92 5.97
C LYS A 35 -18.73 16.06 4.75
N ALA A 36 -18.49 16.56 3.54
CA ALA A 36 -18.71 15.81 2.31
C ALA A 36 -17.84 14.53 2.28
N ILE A 37 -16.56 14.64 2.66
CA ILE A 37 -15.65 13.49 2.76
C ILE A 37 -16.16 12.49 3.82
N GLN A 38 -16.60 12.97 4.99
CA GLN A 38 -17.14 12.10 6.03
C GLN A 38 -18.39 11.34 5.57
N VAL A 39 -19.32 12.02 4.87
CA VAL A 39 -20.52 11.39 4.30
C VAL A 39 -20.15 10.34 3.26
N GLN A 40 -19.17 10.64 2.39
CA GLN A 40 -18.67 9.68 1.41
C GLN A 40 -18.07 8.43 2.07
N LEU A 41 -17.23 8.60 3.10
CA LEU A 41 -16.65 7.48 3.85
C LEU A 41 -17.73 6.60 4.49
N LYS A 42 -18.73 7.21 5.13
CA LYS A 42 -19.85 6.48 5.74
C LYS A 42 -20.62 5.67 4.69
N GLY A 43 -20.88 6.26 3.52
CA GLY A 43 -21.55 5.59 2.41
C GLY A 43 -20.79 4.37 1.90
N ILE A 44 -19.46 4.46 1.79
CA ILE A 44 -18.61 3.33 1.39
C ILE A 44 -18.71 2.17 2.40
N ILE A 45 -18.67 2.49 3.69
CA ILE A 45 -18.78 1.47 4.76
C ILE A 45 -20.14 0.76 4.68
N GLU A 46 -21.23 1.51 4.49
CA GLU A 46 -22.59 0.94 4.36
C GLU A 46 -22.71 0.03 3.12
N GLN A 47 -22.09 0.41 2.00
CA GLN A 47 -22.03 -0.44 0.79
C GLN A 47 -21.24 -1.73 1.04
N ILE A 48 -20.09 -1.66 1.71
CA ILE A 48 -19.28 -2.85 2.06
C ILE A 48 -20.07 -3.78 2.98
N GLN A 49 -20.75 -3.25 3.98
CA GLN A 49 -21.57 -4.05 4.91
C GLN A 49 -22.79 -4.68 4.21
N ALA A 50 -23.49 -3.94 3.34
CA ALA A 50 -24.59 -4.48 2.53
C ALA A 50 -24.11 -5.62 1.60
N TYR A 51 -22.95 -5.43 0.97
CA TYR A 51 -22.33 -6.45 0.13
C TYR A 51 -22.00 -7.73 0.94
N ASN A 52 -21.42 -7.59 2.14
CA ASN A 52 -21.09 -8.72 3.00
C ASN A 52 -22.34 -9.42 3.57
N ARG A 53 -23.40 -8.69 3.91
CA ARG A 53 -24.68 -9.28 4.35
C ARG A 53 -25.27 -10.20 3.28
N ASN A 54 -25.22 -9.77 2.02
CA ASN A 54 -25.76 -10.57 0.90
C ASN A 54 -24.86 -11.76 0.54
N LYS A 55 -23.56 -11.70 0.83
CA LYS A 55 -22.61 -12.82 0.63
C LYS A 55 -22.72 -13.91 1.72
N SER A 56 -23.25 -13.58 2.90
CA SER A 56 -23.44 -14.51 4.03
C SER A 56 -24.72 -15.36 3.94
N VAL A 57 -25.18 -15.70 2.73
CA VAL A 57 -26.36 -16.57 2.50
C VAL A 57 -25.98 -17.95 1.90
N LEU A 58 -24.70 -18.27 1.84
CA LEU A 58 -24.17 -19.59 1.46
C LEU A 58 -22.94 -19.91 2.33
N GLY A 59 -23.16 -20.42 3.53
CA GLY A 59 -22.08 -20.78 4.45
C GLY A 59 -22.59 -21.06 5.84
N GLU A 60 -23.36 -22.13 5.96
CA GLU A 60 -23.83 -22.69 7.24
C GLU A 60 -22.66 -23.00 8.17
N ALA A 61 -22.81 -22.65 9.44
CA ALA A 61 -22.29 -23.46 10.54
C ALA A 61 -23.50 -23.90 11.36
N PRO A 62 -23.73 -25.21 11.43
CA PRO A 62 -23.42 -25.88 12.68
C PRO A 62 -22.62 -27.17 12.45
N ALA A 63 -21.55 -27.34 13.24
CA ALA A 63 -21.16 -28.67 13.69
C ALA A 63 -22.41 -29.29 14.34
N ILE A 64 -22.78 -30.55 14.12
CA ILE A 64 -22.10 -31.78 14.56
C ILE A 64 -22.69 -32.98 13.78
N LEU A 65 -21.85 -34.02 13.59
CA LEU A 65 -22.15 -35.47 13.42
C LEU A 65 -21.94 -36.06 12.02
N ALA A 66 -20.94 -36.97 11.96
CA ALA A 66 -20.83 -38.29 11.30
C ALA A 66 -21.74 -38.58 10.08
N GLU A 67 -21.34 -39.26 9.00
CA GLU A 67 -20.46 -40.42 8.85
C GLU A 67 -20.25 -40.67 7.33
N LYS A 68 -19.13 -41.33 6.97
CA LYS A 68 -18.84 -42.15 5.77
C LYS A 68 -19.66 -41.99 4.46
N GLY A 69 -18.91 -41.93 3.35
CA GLY A 69 -19.33 -42.55 2.09
C GLY A 69 -18.59 -42.04 0.85
N SER A 70 -17.73 -42.89 0.28
CA SER A 70 -17.05 -42.72 -1.02
C SER A 70 -18.03 -42.62 -2.20
N THR A 71 -17.69 -41.88 -3.27
CA THR A 71 -17.46 -42.39 -4.64
C THR A 71 -17.33 -41.27 -5.71
N SER A 72 -16.29 -41.42 -6.54
CA SER A 72 -16.14 -41.13 -7.99
C SER A 72 -16.69 -39.87 -8.68
N SER A 73 -15.73 -39.10 -9.21
CA SER A 73 -15.49 -38.79 -10.63
C SER A 73 -16.40 -37.85 -11.45
N ALA A 74 -15.69 -36.87 -12.06
CA ALA A 74 -15.93 -36.14 -13.31
C ALA A 74 -17.16 -35.20 -13.31
N ASP A 75 -17.16 -33.99 -13.86
CA ASP A 75 -16.51 -33.46 -15.05
C ASP A 75 -16.78 -31.93 -15.12
N SER A 76 -16.02 -31.23 -15.96
CA SER A 76 -16.40 -30.00 -16.69
C SER A 76 -16.62 -28.67 -15.95
N GLY A 77 -15.56 -27.86 -15.96
CA GLY A 77 -15.52 -26.61 -16.73
C GLY A 77 -16.50 -25.48 -16.38
N TYR A 78 -16.01 -24.47 -15.66
CA TYR A 78 -16.49 -23.09 -15.83
C TYR A 78 -15.34 -22.09 -15.75
N SER A 79 -14.90 -21.64 -16.92
CA SER A 79 -14.21 -20.37 -17.09
C SER A 79 -15.22 -19.25 -16.91
N GLY A 80 -14.96 -18.30 -16.01
CA GLY A 80 -15.85 -17.18 -15.75
C GLY A 80 -15.24 -16.11 -14.83
N THR A 81 -14.07 -15.59 -15.21
CA THR A 81 -13.64 -14.20 -14.95
C THR A 81 -14.05 -13.56 -13.61
N GLN A 82 -13.64 -14.13 -12.48
CA GLN A 82 -13.68 -13.44 -11.19
C GLN A 82 -12.38 -12.65 -10.99
N ALA A 83 -12.05 -11.82 -11.96
CA ALA A 83 -10.92 -10.92 -11.89
C ALA A 83 -11.47 -9.50 -11.87
N LYS A 84 -11.33 -8.83 -10.72
CA LYS A 84 -10.52 -7.59 -10.63
C LYS A 84 -10.70 -6.77 -9.35
N TYR A 85 -11.62 -7.08 -8.43
CA TYR A 85 -11.84 -6.20 -7.27
C TYR A 85 -12.05 -6.86 -5.90
N HIS A 86 -11.80 -8.17 -5.77
CA HIS A 86 -11.62 -8.78 -4.45
C HIS A 86 -10.13 -8.97 -4.18
N SER A 87 -9.52 -8.14 -3.32
CA SER A 87 -8.36 -8.48 -2.44
C SER A 87 -7.36 -7.34 -2.18
N LEU A 88 -7.63 -6.07 -2.52
CA LEU A 88 -6.73 -4.98 -2.07
C LEU A 88 -6.67 -4.85 -0.53
N SER A 89 -7.59 -5.48 0.20
CA SER A 89 -7.62 -5.48 1.66
C SER A 89 -6.65 -6.46 2.35
N ASN A 90 -5.87 -7.29 1.64
CA ASN A 90 -4.97 -8.27 2.27
C ASN A 90 -3.66 -8.52 1.50
N ILE A 91 -3.08 -7.51 0.86
CA ILE A 91 -1.72 -7.66 0.32
C ILE A 91 -0.75 -7.45 1.48
N GLU A 92 -0.26 -8.56 2.05
CA GLU A 92 0.77 -8.55 3.09
C GLU A 92 2.16 -8.38 2.45
N PHE A 93 3.06 -7.67 3.12
CA PHE A 93 4.44 -7.56 2.67
C PHE A 93 5.16 -8.91 2.84
N PRO A 94 5.90 -9.40 1.83
CA PRO A 94 6.51 -10.73 1.89
C PRO A 94 7.62 -10.80 2.96
N ARG A 95 7.62 -11.85 3.78
CA ARG A 95 8.70 -12.16 4.72
C ARG A 95 9.91 -12.81 4.04
N PHE A 96 11.12 -12.57 4.57
CA PHE A 96 12.36 -13.16 4.07
C PHE A 96 13.25 -13.69 5.19
N ASN A 97 13.45 -15.00 5.17
CA ASN A 97 14.36 -15.71 6.06
C ASN A 97 15.72 -16.03 5.41
N GLY A 98 16.00 -15.49 4.22
CA GLY A 98 17.21 -15.79 3.46
C GLY A 98 17.13 -16.99 2.51
N THR A 99 15.93 -17.39 2.07
CA THR A 99 15.70 -18.36 0.98
C THR A 99 15.09 -17.70 -0.25
N GLU A 100 15.45 -18.15 -1.44
CA GLU A 100 14.90 -17.66 -2.73
C GLU A 100 14.93 -16.13 -2.90
N PRO A 101 16.12 -15.47 -2.83
CA PRO A 101 16.23 -14.01 -2.87
C PRO A 101 15.58 -13.38 -4.11
N ARG A 102 15.75 -14.01 -5.29
CA ARG A 102 15.07 -13.57 -6.54
C ARG A 102 13.56 -13.57 -6.40
N GLY A 103 13.01 -14.60 -5.78
CA GLY A 103 11.58 -14.75 -5.59
C GLY A 103 11.00 -13.71 -4.65
N TRP A 104 11.72 -13.43 -3.56
CA TRP A 104 11.34 -12.42 -2.59
C TRP A 104 11.39 -11.00 -3.19
N ILE A 105 12.49 -10.63 -3.85
CA ILE A 105 12.65 -9.29 -4.48
C ILE A 105 11.53 -9.00 -5.48
N ARG A 106 11.17 -9.99 -6.31
CA ARG A 106 10.04 -9.84 -7.25
C ARG A 106 8.70 -9.63 -6.54
N LYS A 107 8.46 -10.30 -5.41
CA LYS A 107 7.26 -10.08 -4.58
C LYS A 107 7.27 -8.67 -3.97
N CYS A 108 8.42 -8.18 -3.50
CA CYS A 108 8.56 -6.80 -3.01
C CYS A 108 8.26 -5.77 -4.10
N HIS A 109 8.83 -5.94 -5.31
CA HIS A 109 8.52 -5.05 -6.43
C HIS A 109 7.04 -5.04 -6.80
N HIS A 110 6.40 -6.22 -6.81
CA HIS A 110 4.96 -6.31 -7.03
C HIS A 110 4.18 -5.60 -5.93
N TYR A 111 4.55 -5.77 -4.67
CA TYR A 111 3.94 -5.07 -3.54
C TYR A 111 4.04 -3.55 -3.70
N PHE A 112 5.23 -3.01 -3.95
CA PHE A 112 5.43 -1.57 -4.14
C PHE A 112 4.68 -1.04 -5.37
N HIS A 113 4.59 -1.84 -6.42
CA HIS A 113 3.81 -1.50 -7.60
C HIS A 113 2.32 -1.42 -7.27
N VAL A 114 1.74 -2.41 -6.57
CA VAL A 114 0.30 -2.42 -6.30
C VAL A 114 -0.10 -1.37 -5.25
N VAL A 115 0.75 -1.13 -4.24
CA VAL A 115 0.44 -0.20 -3.14
C VAL A 115 0.65 1.26 -3.53
N HIS A 116 1.49 1.56 -4.55
CA HIS A 116 1.75 2.89 -5.16
C HIS A 116 2.07 4.08 -4.21
N THR A 117 2.09 3.91 -2.89
CA THR A 117 2.25 5.00 -1.91
C THR A 117 3.62 5.03 -1.23
N ILE A 118 4.53 4.09 -1.56
CA ILE A 118 5.78 3.91 -0.81
C ILE A 118 6.96 4.55 -1.58
N PRO A 119 7.53 5.65 -1.06
CA PRO A 119 8.72 6.28 -1.61
C PRO A 119 9.93 5.32 -1.64
N GLU A 120 10.84 5.50 -2.59
CA GLU A 120 11.97 4.59 -2.79
C GLU A 120 12.94 4.55 -1.59
N ASP A 121 13.13 5.69 -0.92
CA ASP A 121 13.92 5.84 0.31
C ASP A 121 13.33 5.08 1.50
N GLN A 122 12.02 4.82 1.51
CA GLN A 122 11.34 4.08 2.58
C GLN A 122 11.26 2.57 2.33
N ARG A 123 11.57 2.10 1.10
CA ARG A 123 11.42 0.69 0.74
C ARG A 123 12.31 -0.24 1.55
N VAL A 124 13.55 0.17 1.81
CA VAL A 124 14.50 -0.63 2.60
C VAL A 124 14.06 -0.70 4.06
N SER A 125 13.60 0.42 4.62
CA SER A 125 13.07 0.45 6.00
C SER A 125 11.82 -0.43 6.15
N LEU A 126 10.96 -0.49 5.14
CA LEU A 126 9.80 -1.39 5.18
C LEU A 126 10.22 -2.86 5.05
N ALA A 127 11.11 -3.15 4.11
CA ALA A 127 11.59 -4.49 3.85
C ALA A 127 12.35 -5.07 5.04
N SER A 128 13.10 -4.24 5.77
CA SER A 128 13.87 -4.66 6.94
C SER A 128 13.03 -5.19 8.09
N ILE A 129 11.80 -4.66 8.25
CA ILE A 129 10.86 -5.10 9.29
C ILE A 129 10.35 -6.52 9.02
N HIS A 130 10.42 -6.98 7.77
CA HIS A 130 9.94 -8.28 7.32
C HIS A 130 11.09 -9.26 7.03
N LEU A 131 12.28 -8.96 7.54
CA LEU A 131 13.40 -9.90 7.57
C LEU A 131 13.29 -10.78 8.81
N ASP A 132 13.51 -12.07 8.65
CA ASP A 132 13.44 -13.05 9.74
C ASP A 132 14.75 -13.83 9.86
N GLY A 133 15.08 -14.25 11.08
CA GLY A 133 16.15 -15.20 11.36
C GLY A 133 17.52 -14.74 10.85
N LYS A 134 18.16 -15.56 9.99
CA LYS A 134 19.52 -15.27 9.48
C LYS A 134 19.59 -14.01 8.62
N ALA A 135 18.49 -13.59 8.01
CA ALA A 135 18.44 -12.38 7.18
C ALA A 135 18.40 -11.12 8.03
N GLU A 136 17.63 -11.13 9.11
CA GLU A 136 17.53 -10.05 10.08
C GLU A 136 18.89 -9.76 10.73
N LEU A 137 19.54 -10.79 11.28
CA LEU A 137 20.85 -10.66 11.93
C LEU A 137 21.94 -10.12 10.99
N TRP A 138 21.93 -10.57 9.73
CA TRP A 138 22.87 -10.07 8.74
C TRP A 138 22.62 -8.60 8.41
N PHE A 139 21.35 -8.20 8.29
CA PHE A 139 20.99 -6.83 7.94
C PHE A 139 21.33 -5.84 9.07
N GLN A 140 21.12 -6.22 10.33
CA GLN A 140 21.56 -5.44 11.49
C GLN A 140 23.08 -5.14 11.42
N GLY A 141 23.90 -6.16 11.10
CA GLY A 141 25.33 -5.98 10.92
C GLY A 141 25.75 -5.09 9.74
N ILE A 142 24.87 -4.91 8.74
CA ILE A 142 25.08 -3.94 7.64
C ILE A 142 24.79 -2.53 8.12
N ILE A 143 23.66 -2.33 8.81
CA ILE A 143 23.27 -1.00 9.34
C ILE A 143 24.35 -0.44 10.26
N GLU A 144 24.89 -1.26 11.16
CA GLU A 144 25.94 -0.84 12.10
C GLU A 144 27.23 -0.38 11.40
N LYS A 145 27.57 -0.98 10.25
CA LYS A 145 28.84 -0.73 9.57
C LYS A 145 28.75 0.33 8.47
N LYS A 146 27.64 0.36 7.74
CA LYS A 146 27.50 1.12 6.49
C LYS A 146 26.29 2.06 6.47
N GLY A 147 25.43 2.01 7.49
CA GLY A 147 24.15 2.72 7.50
C GLY A 147 23.11 2.06 6.60
N LEU A 148 21.97 2.73 6.43
CA LEU A 148 20.84 2.23 5.65
C LEU A 148 21.14 2.36 4.15
N PRO A 149 21.22 1.26 3.39
CA PRO A 149 21.47 1.32 1.95
C PRO A 149 20.24 1.82 1.18
N GLU A 150 20.46 2.34 -0.02
CA GLU A 150 19.37 2.57 -0.97
C GLU A 150 18.78 1.25 -1.48
N TRP A 151 17.55 1.28 -1.99
CA TRP A 151 16.83 0.08 -2.45
C TRP A 151 17.62 -0.77 -3.45
N ASN A 152 18.26 -0.14 -4.45
CA ASN A 152 19.05 -0.85 -5.46
C ASN A 152 20.31 -1.50 -4.86
N GLN A 153 20.96 -0.83 -3.90
CA GLN A 153 22.12 -1.37 -3.20
C GLN A 153 21.71 -2.51 -2.26
N PHE A 154 20.56 -2.39 -1.60
CA PHE A 154 20.00 -3.44 -0.75
C PHE A 154 19.74 -4.73 -1.54
N ILE A 155 19.17 -4.62 -2.75
CA ILE A 155 18.96 -5.75 -3.66
C ILE A 155 20.29 -6.47 -3.98
N GLN A 156 21.34 -5.70 -4.32
CA GLN A 156 22.65 -6.27 -4.63
C GLN A 156 23.24 -7.02 -3.43
N LEU A 157 23.13 -6.45 -2.23
CA LEU A 157 23.60 -7.07 -0.99
C LEU A 157 22.84 -8.36 -0.66
N ILE A 158 21.52 -8.39 -0.91
CA ILE A 158 20.69 -9.58 -0.73
C ILE A 158 21.13 -10.71 -1.68
N TYR A 159 21.40 -10.38 -2.94
CA TYR A 159 21.94 -11.34 -3.90
C TYR A 159 23.31 -11.84 -3.48
N GLU A 160 24.26 -10.94 -3.20
CA GLU A 160 25.62 -11.32 -2.77
C GLU A 160 25.62 -12.24 -1.54
N ARG A 161 24.67 -12.04 -0.61
CA ARG A 161 24.60 -12.81 0.63
C ARG A 161 23.85 -14.14 0.51
N PHE A 162 22.70 -14.14 -0.17
CA PHE A 162 21.74 -15.26 -0.13
C PHE A 162 21.56 -15.96 -1.47
N GLU A 163 22.01 -15.35 -2.56
CA GLU A 163 22.20 -16.04 -3.81
C GLU A 163 23.54 -16.75 -3.68
N GLY A 164 23.48 -18.02 -3.28
CA GLY A 164 24.65 -18.88 -3.34
C GLY A 164 25.27 -18.71 -4.72
N VAL A 165 26.56 -18.40 -4.77
CA VAL A 165 27.31 -18.35 -6.02
C VAL A 165 27.24 -19.76 -6.63
N ASP A 166 26.21 -20.02 -7.43
CA ASP A 166 26.26 -21.02 -8.48
C ASP A 166 26.98 -20.30 -9.64
N PRO A 167 28.24 -20.66 -9.95
CA PRO A 167 29.03 -20.02 -11.01
C PRO A 167 28.43 -20.16 -12.42
N GLY A 168 27.24 -20.77 -12.56
CA GLY A 168 26.57 -21.06 -13.82
C GLY A 168 25.33 -20.22 -14.12
N THR A 169 24.85 -19.36 -13.22
CA THR A 169 23.62 -18.57 -13.46
C THR A 169 23.90 -17.09 -13.65
N VAL A 170 24.86 -16.78 -14.51
CA VAL A 170 24.90 -15.49 -15.21
C VAL A 170 23.60 -15.41 -16.03
N LEU A 171 22.61 -14.67 -15.55
CA LEU A 171 21.48 -14.29 -16.39
C LEU A 171 22.00 -13.39 -17.51
N PRO A 172 21.82 -13.76 -18.79
CA PRO A 172 22.06 -12.85 -19.90
C PRO A 172 21.20 -11.60 -19.73
N ARG A 173 21.84 -10.48 -20.03
CA ARG A 173 21.38 -9.09 -19.99
C ARG A 173 20.21 -8.79 -20.94
N GLU A 174 19.13 -9.55 -20.91
CA GLU A 174 18.01 -9.37 -21.85
C GLU A 174 16.65 -9.32 -21.15
N PHE A 175 16.40 -8.25 -20.41
CA PHE A 175 15.02 -7.78 -20.19
C PHE A 175 14.96 -6.25 -20.21
N ASN A 176 15.57 -5.64 -21.23
CA ASN A 176 15.29 -4.25 -21.56
C ASN A 176 15.44 -3.96 -23.06
N THR A 177 14.46 -4.35 -23.87
CA THR A 177 13.85 -3.54 -24.94
C THR A 177 12.86 -4.38 -25.75
N LEU A 178 11.57 -4.27 -25.44
CA LEU A 178 10.53 -4.41 -26.46
C LEU A 178 9.74 -3.11 -26.46
N LYS A 179 10.21 -2.18 -27.29
CA LYS A 179 9.33 -1.18 -27.89
C LYS A 179 8.49 -1.93 -28.92
N PHE A 180 7.18 -1.81 -28.81
CA PHE A 180 6.26 -1.88 -29.94
C PHE A 180 5.55 -0.53 -30.01
#